data_AF-A0A3E0EWX1-F1
#
_entry.id   AF-A0A3E0EWX1-F1
#
_cell.length_a   1.000
_cell.length_b   1.000
_cell.length_c   1.000
_cell.angle_alpha   90.00
_cell.angle_beta   90.00
_cell.angle_gamma   90.00
#
_symmetry.space_group_name_H-M   'P 1'
#
loop_
_entity.id
_entity.type
_entity.pdbx_description
1 polymer ?
#
loop_
_entity_poly.entity_id
_entity_poly.type
_entity_poly.pdbx_seq_one_letter_code
_entity_poly.pdbx_strand_id
1 'polypeptide(L)'
;MKNLLIILICFLLISANKSEENLELRIYNNSKFKIEKLKLNYNGQETEFKNIKPKSYSEIKKIKGLWKDNCYDLTVFRKKLFAENFWNHQICFPIDHIGNNKIESGKYILRLKIKQNEKDKLEIESEYIMDKKDE
;
A
#
# COMPACT_ATOMS: atom_id res chain seq x y z
N MET A 1 -34.91 -20.88 -32.05
CA MET A 1 -34.74 -19.71 -31.15
C MET A 1 -34.47 -20.06 -29.69
N LYS A 2 -34.87 -21.23 -29.16
CA LYS A 2 -34.58 -21.61 -27.75
C LYS A 2 -33.10 -21.89 -27.48
N ASN A 3 -32.36 -22.41 -28.46
CA ASN A 3 -30.93 -22.76 -28.28
C ASN A 3 -29.99 -21.55 -28.28
N LEU A 4 -30.43 -20.38 -28.77
CA LEU A 4 -29.61 -19.15 -28.78
C LEU A 4 -29.56 -18.49 -27.39
N LEU A 5 -30.64 -18.63 -26.61
CA LEU A 5 -30.77 -18.05 -25.28
C LEU A 5 -29.82 -18.74 -24.26
N ILE A 6 -29.59 -20.05 -24.43
CA ILE A 6 -28.73 -20.85 -23.54
C ILE A 6 -27.25 -20.45 -23.72
N ILE A 7 -26.83 -20.16 -24.96
CA ILE A 7 -25.45 -19.75 -25.25
C ILE A 7 -25.14 -18.36 -24.67
N LEU A 8 -26.11 -17.44 -24.67
CA LEU A 8 -25.95 -16.09 -24.12
C LEU A 8 -25.82 -16.12 -22.58
N ILE A 9 -26.52 -17.04 -21.90
CA ILE A 9 -26.42 -17.21 -20.44
C ILE A 9 -25.06 -17.79 -20.05
N CYS A 10 -24.50 -18.72 -20.82
CA CYS A 10 -23.16 -19.25 -20.57
C CYS A 10 -22.06 -18.18 -20.72
N PHE A 11 -22.20 -17.23 -21.67
CA PHE A 11 -21.23 -16.13 -21.82
C PHE A 11 -21.28 -15.11 -20.67
N LEU A 12 -22.46 -14.89 -20.08
CA LEU A 12 -22.63 -14.00 -18.92
C LEU A 12 -22.02 -14.57 -17.63
N LEU A 13 -22.00 -15.89 -17.47
CA LEU A 13 -21.43 -16.56 -16.29
C LEU A 13 -19.89 -16.63 -16.32
N ILE A 14 -19.27 -16.63 -17.50
CA ILE A 14 -17.81 -16.66 -17.63
C ILE A 14 -17.17 -15.30 -17.28
N SER A 15 -17.93 -14.21 -17.37
CA SER A 15 -17.43 -12.85 -17.12
C SER A 15 -17.36 -12.45 -15.64
N ALA A 16 -17.82 -13.31 -14.72
CA ALA A 16 -17.91 -12.99 -13.29
C ALA A 16 -16.76 -13.52 -12.43
N ASN A 17 -15.83 -14.31 -12.98
CA ASN A 17 -14.60 -14.66 -12.29
C ASN A 17 -13.57 -13.54 -12.44
N LYS A 18 -13.93 -12.35 -11.93
CA LYS A 18 -12.98 -11.28 -11.70
C LYS A 18 -12.07 -11.76 -10.58
N SER A 19 -10.97 -12.42 -10.96
CA SER A 19 -9.84 -12.82 -10.13
C SER A 19 -9.79 -11.99 -8.86
N GLU A 20 -10.23 -12.57 -7.74
CA GLU A 20 -9.94 -12.04 -6.41
C GLU A 20 -8.43 -12.09 -6.27
N GLU A 21 -7.76 -11.01 -6.65
CA GLU A 21 -6.34 -10.86 -6.43
C GLU A 21 -6.11 -10.81 -4.92
N ASN A 22 -5.66 -11.94 -4.38
CA ASN A 22 -5.34 -12.15 -2.99
C ASN A 22 -4.01 -11.45 -2.65
N LEU A 23 -3.99 -10.12 -2.72
CA LEU A 23 -2.86 -9.34 -2.25
C LEU A 23 -3.12 -8.92 -0.80
N GLU A 24 -2.29 -9.41 0.10
CA GLU A 24 -2.27 -9.04 1.51
C GLU A 24 -1.06 -8.16 1.77
N LEU A 25 -1.30 -6.98 2.32
CA LEU A 25 -0.24 -6.02 2.63
C LEU A 25 -0.22 -5.70 4.12
N ARG A 26 0.98 -5.67 4.68
CA ARG A 26 1.27 -5.01 5.97
C ARG A 26 2.38 -4.00 5.79
N ILE A 27 2.39 -2.99 6.64
CA ILE A 27 3.42 -1.95 6.65
C ILE A 27 4.38 -2.26 7.78
N TYR A 28 5.68 -2.26 7.49
CA TYR A 28 6.71 -2.24 8.53
C TYR A 28 7.31 -0.85 8.65
N ASN A 29 7.12 -0.22 9.81
CA ASN A 29 7.72 1.07 10.10
C ASN A 29 9.15 0.87 10.60
N ASN A 30 10.11 0.89 9.68
CA ASN A 30 11.54 0.80 10.00
C ASN A 30 12.15 2.15 10.42
N SER A 31 11.34 3.13 10.82
CA SER A 31 11.80 4.45 11.25
C SER A 31 11.74 4.63 12.77
N LYS A 32 12.28 5.76 13.25
CA LYS A 32 12.14 6.21 14.66
C LYS A 32 10.86 7.02 14.91
N PHE A 33 10.08 7.29 13.86
CA PHE A 33 8.91 8.14 13.91
C PHE A 33 7.64 7.29 13.97
N LYS A 34 6.57 7.80 14.57
CA LYS A 34 5.27 7.14 14.50
C LYS A 34 4.62 7.51 13.16
N ILE A 35 4.11 6.53 12.43
CA ILE A 35 3.26 6.77 11.27
C ILE A 35 1.83 6.87 11.80
N GLU A 36 1.27 8.07 11.78
CA GLU A 36 -0.12 8.29 12.21
C GLU A 36 -1.08 7.75 11.17
N LYS A 37 -0.74 7.95 9.90
CA LYS A 37 -1.57 7.60 8.76
C LYS A 37 -0.72 7.35 7.52
N LEU A 38 -1.05 6.31 6.79
CA LEU A 38 -0.53 6.00 5.47
C LEU A 38 -1.72 5.62 4.59
N LYS A 39 -1.94 6.33 3.48
CA LYS A 39 -2.94 5.98 2.48
C LYS A 39 -2.27 5.50 1.21
N LEU A 40 -2.75 4.39 0.67
CA LEU A 40 -2.38 3.87 -0.65
C LEU A 40 -3.61 3.94 -1.55
N ASN A 41 -3.44 4.40 -2.79
CA ASN A 41 -4.50 4.40 -3.79
C ASN A 41 -4.14 3.43 -4.91
N TYR A 42 -5.07 2.55 -5.27
CA TYR A 42 -4.96 1.70 -6.44
C TYR A 42 -6.27 1.74 -7.21
N ASN A 43 -6.23 2.26 -8.45
CA ASN A 43 -7.40 2.42 -9.33
C ASN A 43 -8.62 3.07 -8.65
N GLY A 44 -8.38 4.14 -7.89
CA GLY A 44 -9.43 4.88 -7.17
C GLY A 44 -9.88 4.23 -5.86
N GLN A 45 -9.38 3.04 -5.52
CA GLN A 45 -9.63 2.45 -4.21
C GLN A 45 -8.53 2.83 -3.23
N GLU A 46 -8.92 3.51 -2.16
CA GLU A 46 -8.03 3.89 -1.08
C GLU A 46 -7.96 2.80 -0.01
N THR A 47 -6.75 2.47 0.45
CA THR A 47 -6.50 1.66 1.64
C THR A 47 -5.67 2.48 2.63
N GLU A 48 -6.13 2.55 3.87
CA GLU A 48 -5.50 3.36 4.92
C GLU A 48 -4.91 2.46 6.02
N PHE A 49 -3.71 2.77 6.50
CA PHE A 49 -3.08 2.19 7.69
C PHE A 49 -2.84 3.30 8.72
N LYS A 50 -3.06 3.01 10.00
CA LYS A 50 -2.98 4.02 11.07
C LYS A 50 -2.10 3.57 12.23
N ASN A 51 -1.60 4.55 12.98
CA ASN A 51 -1.00 4.35 14.30
C ASN A 51 0.15 3.31 14.33
N ILE A 52 0.98 3.28 13.29
CA ILE A 52 2.09 2.32 13.20
C ILE A 52 3.27 2.86 14.01
N LYS A 53 3.55 2.22 15.15
CA LYS A 53 4.61 2.61 16.07
C LYS A 53 6.00 2.46 15.42
N PRO A 54 7.02 3.17 15.92
CA PRO A 54 8.40 2.93 15.51
C PRO A 54 8.78 1.46 15.65
N LYS A 55 9.48 0.91 14.64
CA LYS A 55 9.97 -0.47 14.61
C LYS A 55 8.87 -1.53 14.77
N SER A 56 7.64 -1.23 14.38
CA SER A 56 6.52 -2.18 14.45
C SER A 56 5.85 -2.41 13.10
N TYR A 57 5.01 -3.42 13.05
CA TYR A 57 4.14 -3.71 11.93
C TYR A 57 2.74 -3.12 12.15
N SER A 58 2.04 -2.82 11.06
CA SER A 58 0.59 -2.56 11.06
C SER A 58 -0.21 -3.86 11.11
N GLU A 59 -1.54 -3.77 11.15
CA GLU A 59 -2.40 -4.86 10.72
C GLU A 59 -2.12 -5.26 9.25
N ILE A 60 -2.47 -6.51 8.92
CA ILE A 60 -2.52 -6.99 7.53
C ILE A 60 -3.86 -6.57 6.93
N LYS A 61 -3.85 -6.06 5.69
CA LYS A 61 -5.05 -5.74 4.92
C LYS A 61 -5.03 -6.44 3.57
N LYS A 62 -6.18 -6.96 3.16
CA LYS A 62 -6.41 -7.37 1.77
C LYS A 62 -6.62 -6.13 0.92
N ILE A 63 -5.92 -6.04 -0.20
CA ILE A 63 -6.00 -4.92 -1.12
C ILE A 63 -6.13 -5.42 -2.56
N LYS A 64 -6.80 -4.65 -3.41
CA LYS A 64 -7.09 -5.06 -4.80
C LYS A 64 -5.89 -5.01 -5.73
N GLY A 65 -4.75 -4.53 -5.26
CA GLY A 65 -3.53 -4.42 -6.07
C GLY A 65 -2.60 -3.35 -5.56
N LEU A 66 -1.39 -3.38 -6.08
CA LEU A 66 -0.36 -2.38 -5.86
C LEU A 66 0.42 -2.18 -7.15
N TRP A 67 0.84 -0.94 -7.38
CA TRP A 67 1.92 -0.63 -8.30
C TRP A 67 3.26 -0.85 -7.59
N LYS A 68 4.28 -1.27 -8.34
CA LYS A 68 5.64 -1.41 -7.82
C LYS A 68 6.18 -0.08 -7.25
N ASP A 69 5.80 1.03 -7.88
CA ASP A 69 6.19 2.39 -7.51
C ASP A 69 5.00 3.18 -6.95
N ASN A 70 4.30 2.58 -5.97
CA ASN A 70 3.05 3.11 -5.49
C ASN A 70 3.21 4.38 -4.66
N CYS A 71 2.33 5.34 -4.93
CA CYS A 71 2.21 6.58 -4.19
C CYS A 71 1.55 6.34 -2.85
N TYR A 72 2.07 6.99 -1.82
CA TYR A 72 1.39 7.06 -0.54
C TYR A 72 1.35 8.49 -0.02
N ASP A 73 0.21 8.82 0.56
CA ASP A 73 0.04 9.95 1.46
C ASP A 73 0.43 9.47 2.85
N LEU A 74 1.53 10.02 3.37
CA LEU A 74 2.08 9.67 4.66
C LEU A 74 1.98 10.85 5.61
N THR A 75 1.40 10.63 6.79
CA THR A 75 1.45 11.53 7.93
C THR A 75 2.27 10.94 9.06
N VAL A 76 3.30 11.67 9.48
CA VAL A 76 4.27 11.21 10.48
C VAL A 76 4.23 12.11 11.71
N PHE A 77 4.30 11.51 12.90
CA PHE A 77 4.34 12.20 14.17
C PHE A 77 5.67 11.97 14.90
N ARG A 78 6.20 13.06 15.48
CA ARG A 78 7.32 13.02 16.43
C ARG A 78 6.97 13.79 17.69
N LYS A 79 7.03 13.10 18.83
CA LYS A 79 7.09 13.73 20.15
C LYS A 79 8.55 14.02 20.49
N LYS A 80 8.89 15.28 20.77
CA LYS A 80 10.18 15.64 21.37
C LYS A 80 9.95 15.98 22.84
N LEU A 81 10.86 15.55 23.72
CA LEU A 81 10.77 15.80 25.17
C LEU A 81 10.96 17.28 25.55
N PHE A 82 11.53 18.10 24.64
CA PHE A 82 11.85 19.51 24.88
C PHE A 82 11.57 20.41 23.67
N ALA A 83 10.70 19.98 22.76
CA ALA A 83 10.34 20.79 21.59
C ALA A 83 8.94 20.44 21.11
N GLU A 84 8.43 21.28 20.21
CA GLU A 84 7.11 21.12 19.62
C GLU A 84 6.96 19.77 18.91
N ASN A 85 5.73 19.24 19.00
CA ASN A 85 5.33 18.07 18.25
C ASN A 85 5.32 18.41 16.77
N PHE A 86 5.81 17.49 15.93
CA PHE A 86 5.89 17.72 14.50
C PHE A 86 4.99 16.77 13.74
N TRP A 87 4.20 17.35 12.82
CA TRP A 87 3.37 16.68 11.84
C TRP A 87 3.92 17.02 10.47
N ASN A 88 4.22 16.02 9.66
CA ASN A 88 4.64 16.24 8.29
C ASN A 88 3.92 15.29 7.36
N HIS A 89 3.57 15.83 6.21
CA HIS A 89 2.79 15.20 5.18
C HIS A 89 3.62 15.15 3.91
N GLN A 90 3.81 13.96 3.38
CA GLN A 90 4.49 13.77 2.10
C GLN A 90 3.59 12.98 1.17
N ILE A 91 3.42 13.53 -0.03
CA ILE A 91 2.80 12.86 -1.17
C ILE A 91 3.94 12.50 -2.11
N CYS A 92 4.19 11.21 -2.29
CA CYS A 92 5.07 10.75 -3.35
C CYS A 92 4.23 10.57 -4.62
N PHE A 93 4.51 11.31 -5.70
CA PHE A 93 3.85 11.14 -7.00
C PHE A 93 4.63 10.14 -7.86
N PRO A 94 3.96 9.34 -8.72
CA PRO A 94 4.68 8.44 -9.59
C PRO A 94 5.16 9.23 -10.81
N ILE A 95 6.36 8.91 -11.29
CA ILE A 95 6.80 9.35 -12.61
C ILE A 95 6.12 8.40 -13.60
N ASP A 96 5.20 8.94 -14.41
CA ASP A 96 4.42 8.29 -15.49
C ASP A 96 4.52 6.75 -15.59
N HIS A 97 3.45 6.04 -15.24
CA HIS A 97 3.36 4.58 -15.38
C HIS A 97 3.17 4.15 -16.84
N ILE A 98 4.18 4.31 -17.69
CA ILE A 98 4.22 3.68 -19.02
C ILE A 98 4.76 2.25 -18.83
N GLY A 99 3.92 1.35 -18.30
CA GLY A 99 4.25 -0.07 -18.15
C GLY A 99 3.50 -0.78 -17.03
N ASN A 100 3.01 -1.99 -17.30
CA ASN A 100 2.28 -2.86 -16.37
C ASN A 100 3.17 -3.41 -15.23
N ASN A 101 3.65 -2.54 -14.32
CA ASN A 101 4.44 -2.93 -13.15
C ASN A 101 3.55 -3.22 -11.94
N LYS A 102 2.55 -4.09 -12.12
CA LYS A 102 1.67 -4.53 -11.04
C LYS A 102 2.37 -5.56 -10.17
N ILE A 103 2.26 -5.43 -8.85
CA ILE A 103 2.76 -6.45 -7.94
C ILE A 103 1.89 -7.70 -8.06
N GLU A 104 2.53 -8.87 -8.16
CA GLU A 104 1.85 -10.17 -8.21
C GLU A 104 1.06 -10.45 -6.93
N SER A 105 0.07 -11.34 -7.02
CA SER A 105 -0.69 -11.83 -5.86
C SER A 105 0.22 -12.38 -4.76
N GLY A 106 -0.16 -12.23 -3.50
CA GLY A 106 0.62 -12.78 -2.38
C GLY A 106 0.63 -11.89 -1.14
N LYS A 107 1.47 -12.27 -0.18
CA LYS A 107 1.66 -11.51 1.07
C LYS A 107 2.90 -10.64 0.95
N TYR A 108 2.75 -9.35 1.19
CA TYR A 108 3.82 -8.38 1.09
C TYR A 108 3.96 -7.54 2.36
N ILE A 109 5.20 -7.16 2.62
CA ILE A 109 5.57 -6.17 3.61
C ILE A 109 6.08 -4.95 2.85
N LEU A 110 5.39 -3.82 2.99
CA LEU A 110 5.95 -2.52 2.60
C LEU A 110 6.78 -2.00 3.77
N ARG A 111 8.09 -2.13 3.66
CA ARG A 111 9.05 -1.59 4.62
C ARG A 111 9.26 -0.11 4.31
N LEU A 112 8.93 0.76 5.27
CA LEU A 112 9.13 2.19 5.17
C LEU A 112 10.22 2.65 6.14
N LYS A 113 11.19 3.40 5.62
CA LYS A 113 12.22 4.06 6.43
C LYS A 113 12.19 5.56 6.17
N ILE A 114 11.81 6.28 7.22
CA ILE A 114 11.66 7.73 7.20
C ILE A 114 12.91 8.34 7.82
N LYS A 115 13.61 9.17 7.05
CA LYS A 115 14.75 9.98 7.46
C LYS A 115 14.35 11.44 7.50
N GLN A 116 15.10 12.23 8.26
CA GLN A 116 14.96 13.68 8.32
C GLN A 116 16.35 14.26 8.07
N ASN A 117 16.54 14.88 6.90
CA ASN A 117 17.84 15.41 6.50
C ASN A 117 18.02 16.86 6.97
N GLU A 118 17.01 17.71 6.76
CA GLU A 118 16.98 19.12 7.20
C GLU A 118 15.85 19.34 8.22
N LYS A 119 15.77 20.55 8.84
CA LYS A 119 14.84 20.83 9.95
C LYS A 119 13.41 20.33 9.69
N ASP A 120 12.91 20.36 8.46
CA ASP A 120 11.53 19.97 8.15
C ASP A 120 11.35 19.08 6.90
N LYS A 121 12.43 18.62 6.26
CA LYS A 121 12.31 17.71 5.09
C LYS A 121 12.39 16.25 5.50
N LEU A 122 11.34 15.50 5.20
CA LEU A 122 11.34 14.04 5.29
C LEU A 122 11.82 13.44 3.97
N GLU A 123 12.63 12.40 4.10
CA GLU A 123 13.00 11.50 3.02
C GLU A 123 12.45 10.13 3.36
N ILE A 124 11.78 9.47 2.41
CA ILE A 124 11.15 8.18 2.63
C ILE A 124 11.78 7.18 1.67
N GLU A 125 12.40 6.14 2.24
CA GLU A 125 12.84 4.96 1.52
C GLU A 125 11.76 3.88 1.69
N SER A 126 11.36 3.26 0.59
CA SER A 126 10.36 2.19 0.57
C SER A 126 10.87 0.95 -0.16
N GLU A 127 10.54 -0.22 0.37
CA GLU A 127 10.87 -1.51 -0.22
C GLU A 127 9.69 -2.47 -0.04
N TYR A 128 9.29 -3.14 -1.11
CA TYR A 128 8.35 -4.26 -1.05
C TYR A 128 9.10 -5.57 -0.85
N ILE A 129 8.79 -6.28 0.23
CA ILE A 129 9.36 -7.58 0.56
C ILE A 129 8.22 -8.59 0.48
N MET A 130 8.37 -9.60 -0.37
CA MET A 130 7.42 -10.72 -0.39
C MET A 130 7.62 -11.56 0.87
N ASP A 131 6.56 -11.70 1.65
CA ASP A 131 6.51 -12.52 2.86
C ASP A 131 6.33 -13.98 2.42
N LYS A 132 7.41 -14.57 1.91
CA LYS A 132 7.49 -16.01 1.67
C LYS A 132 7.42 -16.66 3.04
N LYS A 133 6.23 -17.18 3.39
CA LYS A 133 6.19 -18.22 4.42
C LYS A 133 7.10 -19.33 3.93
N ASP A 134 8.21 -19.55 4.63
CA ASP A 134 8.85 -20.86 4.59
C ASP A 134 7.77 -21.87 4.97
N GLU A 135 7.48 -22.78 4.04
CA GLU A 135 6.59 -23.94 4.25
C GLU A 135 7.12 -24.84 5.36
#